data_AF-A0A0H3EAL0-F1
#
_entry.id   AF-A0A0H3EAL0-F1
#
_cell.length_a   1.000
_cell.length_b   1.000
_cell.length_c   1.000
_cell.angle_alpha   90.00
_cell.angle_beta   90.00
_cell.angle_gamma   90.00
#
_symmetry.space_group_name_H-M   'P 1'
#
loop_
_entity.id
_entity.type
_entity.pdbx_description
1 polymer ?
#
loop_
_entity_poly.entity_id
_entity_poly.type
_entity_poly.pdbx_seq_one_letter_code
_entity_poly.pdbx_strand_id
1 'polypeptide(L)'
;MRNRIMDKQYRQAGSFKVMQIDATRVAGPQEIVLEYLLANKFGVRVCPHAGGVGLCEAVRHFAMFDYLAVSGQWDDRVTEYVDNQHEYFVHPTEIVNGRYKAPTAPGSGVDMKLEAAERYLYKG
;
A
#
# COMPACT_ATOMS: atom_id res chain seq x y z
N MET A 1 15.14 -5.43 -8.74
CA MET A 1 13.84 -5.71 -8.06
C MET A 1 14.11 -5.89 -6.58
N ARG A 2 13.31 -5.23 -5.74
CA ARG A 2 13.37 -5.28 -4.27
C ARG A 2 12.42 -6.37 -3.80
N ASN A 3 12.85 -7.21 -2.86
CA ASN A 3 12.06 -8.27 -2.22
C ASN A 3 12.47 -8.35 -0.74
N ARG A 4 11.81 -9.22 0.05
CA ARG A 4 12.05 -9.33 1.50
C ARG A 4 13.51 -9.59 1.89
N ILE A 5 14.31 -10.23 1.03
CA ILE A 5 15.73 -10.52 1.30
C ILE A 5 16.54 -9.22 1.19
N MET A 6 16.28 -8.41 0.17
CA MET A 6 16.89 -7.08 0.05
C MET A 6 16.46 -6.18 1.21
N ASP A 7 15.17 -6.21 1.56
CA ASP A 7 14.63 -5.42 2.68
C ASP A 7 15.21 -5.78 4.03
N LYS A 8 15.41 -7.07 4.29
CA LYS A 8 16.12 -7.55 5.48
C LYS A 8 17.54 -7.00 5.52
N GLN A 9 18.29 -7.06 4.41
CA GLN A 9 19.68 -6.61 4.36
C GLN A 9 19.79 -5.10 4.60
N TYR A 10 18.95 -4.28 3.96
CA TYR A 10 18.95 -2.84 4.19
C TYR A 10 18.66 -2.46 5.65
N ARG A 11 17.81 -3.23 6.33
CA ARG A 11 17.53 -3.03 7.76
C ARG A 11 18.68 -3.45 8.65
N GLN A 12 19.30 -4.61 8.38
CA GLN A 12 20.50 -5.05 9.09
C GLN A 12 21.64 -4.03 8.97
N ALA A 13 21.73 -3.35 7.83
CA ALA A 13 22.71 -2.29 7.58
C ALA A 13 22.25 -0.88 8.04
N GLY A 14 21.03 -0.72 8.57
CA GLY A 14 20.49 0.58 8.99
C GLY A 14 20.37 1.62 7.86
N SER A 15 20.20 1.16 6.61
CA SER A 15 20.36 1.98 5.40
C SER A 15 19.28 3.05 5.17
N PHE A 16 18.14 2.97 5.86
CA PHE A 16 17.07 3.97 5.77
C PHE A 16 16.26 4.07 7.06
N LYS A 17 15.55 5.19 7.22
CA LYS A 17 14.67 5.47 8.37
C LYS A 17 13.18 5.40 8.03
N VAL A 18 12.83 5.41 6.75
CA VAL A 18 11.46 5.28 6.25
C VAL A 18 11.43 4.12 5.26
N MET A 19 10.55 3.15 5.48
CA MET A 19 10.27 2.12 4.49
C MET A 19 9.06 2.52 3.65
N GLN A 20 9.18 2.38 2.35
CA GLN A 20 8.05 2.46 1.42
C GLN A 20 7.74 1.05 0.92
N ILE A 21 6.72 0.42 1.49
CA ILE A 21 6.13 -0.81 0.94
C ILE A 21 5.32 -0.45 -0.31
N ASP A 22 5.09 -1.41 -1.20
CA ASP A 22 4.26 -1.25 -2.39
C ASP A 22 3.38 -2.50 -2.57
N ALA A 23 2.09 -2.29 -2.82
CA ALA A 23 1.08 -3.35 -2.87
C ALA A 23 1.30 -4.39 -3.97
N THR A 24 2.10 -4.08 -5.00
CA THR A 24 2.23 -4.87 -6.24
C THR A 24 3.68 -5.10 -6.68
N ARG A 25 4.66 -4.46 -6.03
CA ARG A 25 6.08 -4.64 -6.33
C ARG A 25 6.62 -5.99 -5.87
N VAL A 26 6.18 -6.43 -4.71
CA VAL A 26 6.60 -7.69 -4.08
C VAL A 26 5.55 -8.77 -4.28
N ALA A 27 5.78 -9.97 -3.77
CA ALA A 27 4.89 -11.12 -3.97
C ALA A 27 3.59 -11.02 -3.14
N GLY A 28 2.85 -9.91 -3.28
CA GLY A 28 1.54 -9.69 -2.71
C GLY A 28 1.49 -9.59 -1.17
N PRO A 29 0.30 -9.81 -0.59
CA PRO A 29 0.06 -9.66 0.85
C PRO A 29 1.04 -10.44 1.73
N GLN A 30 1.46 -11.62 1.29
CA GLN A 30 2.31 -12.51 2.09
C GLN A 30 3.68 -11.88 2.34
N GLU A 31 4.26 -11.24 1.32
CA GLU A 31 5.56 -10.59 1.45
C GLU A 31 5.44 -9.25 2.18
N ILE A 32 4.34 -8.51 1.96
CA ILE A 32 4.06 -7.25 2.65
C ILE A 32 3.92 -7.44 4.17
N VAL A 33 3.25 -8.51 4.62
CA VAL A 33 3.16 -8.84 6.06
C VAL A 33 4.56 -9.04 6.65
N LEU A 34 5.45 -9.76 5.96
CA LEU A 34 6.83 -9.94 6.41
C LEU A 34 7.60 -8.62 6.46
N GLU A 35 7.38 -7.73 5.50
CA GLU A 35 8.00 -6.40 5.47
C GLU A 35 7.58 -5.54 6.67
N TYR A 36 6.30 -5.52 7.04
CA TYR A 36 5.83 -4.83 8.24
C TYR A 36 6.40 -5.43 9.53
N LEU A 37 6.40 -6.76 9.65
CA LEU A 37 6.98 -7.43 10.82
C LEU A 37 8.48 -7.12 10.97
N LEU A 38 9.23 -7.09 9.85
CA LEU A 38 10.62 -6.68 9.85
C LEU A 38 10.79 -5.18 10.14
N ALA A 39 9.92 -4.32 9.62
CA ALA A 39 9.93 -2.90 9.93
C ALA A 39 9.77 -2.66 11.43
N ASN A 40 8.79 -3.31 12.04
CA ASN A 40 8.53 -3.23 13.48
C ASN A 40 9.71 -3.76 14.30
N LYS A 41 10.24 -4.94 13.95
CA LYS A 41 11.39 -5.56 14.63
C LYS A 41 12.62 -4.64 14.68
N PHE A 42 12.88 -3.90 13.60
CA PHE A 42 14.04 -3.02 13.47
C PHE A 42 13.75 -1.55 13.84
N GLY A 43 12.54 -1.23 14.30
CA GLY A 43 12.17 0.15 14.67
C GLY A 43 12.18 1.12 13.49
N VAL A 44 11.85 0.64 12.29
CA VAL A 44 11.78 1.47 11.07
C VAL A 44 10.32 1.78 10.76
N ARG A 45 9.95 3.06 10.68
CA ARG A 45 8.59 3.46 10.31
C ARG A 45 8.29 3.15 8.85
N VAL A 46 7.03 2.83 8.58
CA VAL A 46 6.55 2.52 7.22
C VAL A 46 5.65 3.66 6.74
N CYS A 47 5.97 4.21 5.58
CA CYS A 47 5.16 5.17 4.84
C CYS A 47 4.88 4.57 3.46
N PRO A 48 3.73 3.89 3.28
CA PRO A 48 3.49 3.13 2.06
C PRO A 48 3.52 4.00 0.81
N HIS A 49 4.18 3.46 -0.23
CA HIS A 49 4.12 4.00 -1.59
C HIS A 49 2.70 3.83 -2.14
N ALA A 50 2.21 4.87 -2.78
CA ALA A 50 0.99 4.87 -3.56
C ALA A 50 1.23 5.59 -4.89
N GLY A 51 0.17 5.85 -5.65
CA GLY A 51 0.32 6.48 -6.95
C GLY A 51 0.70 5.50 -8.06
N GLY A 52 0.16 5.75 -9.25
CA GLY A 52 -0.10 4.71 -10.25
C GLY A 52 -1.57 4.29 -10.20
N VAL A 53 -1.95 3.34 -11.05
CA VAL A 53 -3.35 2.89 -11.18
C VAL A 53 -3.65 1.88 -10.07
N GLY A 54 -4.51 2.22 -9.11
CA GLY A 54 -5.00 1.26 -8.10
C GLY A 54 -4.13 1.06 -6.86
N LEU A 55 -2.97 1.72 -6.76
CA LEU A 55 -2.11 1.54 -5.58
C LEU A 55 -2.70 2.20 -4.34
N CYS A 56 -3.39 3.34 -4.46
CA CYS A 56 -4.11 3.96 -3.34
C CYS A 56 -5.20 3.02 -2.81
N GLU A 57 -5.95 2.39 -3.72
CA GLU A 57 -7.03 1.43 -3.42
C GLU A 57 -6.52 0.23 -2.64
N ALA A 58 -5.37 -0.32 -3.05
CA ALA A 58 -4.77 -1.50 -2.44
C ALA A 58 -4.04 -1.17 -1.13
N VAL A 59 -3.13 -0.19 -1.16
CA VAL A 59 -2.14 0.01 -0.10
C VAL A 59 -2.76 0.52 1.20
N ARG A 60 -3.92 1.19 1.13
CA ARG A 60 -4.68 1.62 2.32
C ARG A 60 -5.00 0.47 3.27
N HIS A 61 -5.32 -0.72 2.73
CA HIS A 61 -5.64 -1.91 3.54
C HIS A 61 -4.41 -2.36 4.34
N PHE A 62 -3.23 -2.30 3.73
CA PHE A 62 -1.98 -2.69 4.36
C PHE A 62 -1.52 -1.69 5.43
N ALA A 63 -1.72 -0.39 5.19
CA ALA A 63 -1.48 0.64 6.20
C ALA A 63 -2.39 0.45 7.43
N MET A 64 -3.69 0.17 7.20
CA MET A 64 -4.64 -0.12 8.26
C MET A 64 -4.30 -1.41 9.02
N PHE A 65 -3.83 -2.44 8.32
CA PHE A 65 -3.33 -3.67 8.94
C PHE A 65 -2.13 -3.42 9.85
N ASP A 66 -1.15 -2.62 9.42
CA ASP A 66 0.01 -2.27 10.25
C ASP A 66 -0.43 -1.60 11.54
N TYR A 67 -1.31 -0.60 11.45
CA TYR A 67 -1.84 0.08 12.63
C TYR A 67 -2.58 -0.88 13.57
N LEU A 68 -3.48 -1.71 13.05
CA LEU A 68 -4.34 -2.56 13.89
C LEU A 68 -3.64 -3.80 14.46
N ALA A 69 -2.68 -4.39 13.74
CA ALA A 69 -2.18 -5.73 14.03
C ALA A 69 -0.67 -5.83 14.23
N VAL A 70 0.12 -4.80 13.88
CA VAL A 70 1.60 -4.88 13.93
C VAL A 70 2.22 -3.78 14.78
N SER A 71 2.05 -2.51 14.38
CA SER A 71 2.76 -1.38 14.99
C SER A 71 1.96 -0.68 16.08
N GLY A 72 0.63 -0.56 15.94
CA GLY A 72 -0.18 0.27 16.83
C GLY A 72 0.15 1.77 16.75
N GLN A 73 0.87 2.21 15.72
CA GLN A 73 1.37 3.59 15.57
C GLN A 73 0.79 4.26 14.32
N TRP A 74 0.48 5.56 14.42
CA TRP A 74 0.01 6.36 13.28
C TRP A 74 0.54 7.81 13.24
N ASP A 75 1.14 8.32 14.32
CA ASP A 75 1.45 9.76 14.44
C ASP A 75 2.64 10.20 13.57
N ASP A 76 3.59 9.29 13.30
CA ASP A 76 4.80 9.57 12.51
C ASP A 76 4.80 8.86 11.14
N ARG A 77 3.62 8.39 10.70
CA ARG A 77 3.41 7.59 9.48
C ARG A 77 2.46 8.29 8.54
N VAL A 78 2.77 8.23 7.26
CA VAL A 78 1.91 8.76 6.19
C VAL A 78 1.80 7.74 5.08
N THR A 79 0.58 7.54 4.59
CA THR A 79 0.33 6.80 3.36
C THR A 79 0.28 7.82 2.23
N GLU A 80 1.10 7.61 1.19
CA GLU A 80 1.06 8.46 0.00
C GLU A 80 -0.33 8.47 -0.63
N TYR A 81 -0.72 9.57 -1.26
CA TYR A 81 -1.96 9.70 -2.01
C TYR A 81 -1.71 10.53 -3.26
N VAL A 82 -2.29 10.09 -4.37
CA VAL A 82 -2.26 10.80 -5.66
C VAL A 82 -3.67 10.75 -6.22
N ASP A 83 -4.26 11.91 -6.50
CA ASP A 83 -5.62 12.04 -7.02
C ASP A 83 -5.67 11.76 -8.52
N ASN A 84 -5.60 10.48 -8.89
CA ASN A 84 -5.55 10.06 -10.27
C ASN A 84 -6.21 8.68 -10.46
N GLN A 85 -7.11 8.57 -11.44
CA GLN A 85 -7.66 7.31 -11.96
C GLN A 85 -8.51 6.50 -10.96
N HIS A 86 -8.89 7.08 -9.82
CA HIS A 86 -9.80 6.47 -8.86
C HIS A 86 -11.16 6.14 -9.48
N GLU A 87 -11.60 6.93 -10.47
CA GLU A 87 -12.88 6.77 -11.16
C GLU A 87 -13.03 5.42 -11.88
N TYR A 88 -11.93 4.70 -12.12
CA TYR A 88 -11.94 3.38 -12.76
C TYR A 88 -12.30 2.24 -11.81
N PHE A 89 -12.30 2.46 -10.49
CA PHE A 89 -12.56 1.42 -9.50
C PHE A 89 -14.02 1.39 -9.07
N VAL A 90 -14.52 0.20 -8.72
CA VAL A 90 -15.89 0.00 -8.24
C VAL A 90 -16.10 0.67 -6.88
N HIS A 91 -15.08 0.61 -6.00
CA HIS A 91 -15.10 1.18 -4.66
C HIS A 91 -13.85 2.06 -4.43
N PRO A 92 -13.79 3.25 -5.06
CA PRO A 92 -12.61 4.10 -5.04
C PRO A 92 -12.22 4.50 -3.63
N THR A 93 -10.95 4.85 -3.47
CA THR A 93 -10.47 5.47 -2.23
C THR A 93 -11.19 6.78 -1.94
N GLU A 94 -11.59 6.97 -0.68
CA GLU A 94 -12.09 8.25 -0.19
C GLU A 94 -11.06 8.88 0.76
N ILE A 95 -10.73 10.16 0.53
CA ILE A 95 -9.92 10.97 1.44
C ILE A 95 -10.82 11.97 2.16
N VAL A 96 -10.77 11.98 3.49
CA VAL A 96 -11.54 12.91 4.34
C VAL A 96 -10.56 13.63 5.26
N ASN A 97 -10.50 14.96 5.20
CA ASN A 97 -9.60 15.79 6.00
C ASN A 97 -8.12 15.32 5.94
N GLY A 98 -7.65 14.99 4.73
CA GLY A 98 -6.28 14.53 4.49
C GLY A 98 -5.99 13.11 4.98
N ARG A 99 -7.02 12.29 5.27
CA ARG A 99 -6.86 10.91 5.73
C ARG A 99 -7.64 9.93 4.87
N TYR A 100 -7.06 8.75 4.65
CA TYR A 100 -7.75 7.60 4.07
C TYR A 100 -8.93 7.18 4.95
N LYS A 101 -10.13 7.15 4.38
CA LYS A 101 -11.30 6.54 5.01
C LYS A 101 -11.20 5.02 4.91
N ALA A 102 -11.50 4.34 6.01
CA ALA A 102 -11.52 2.87 6.04
C ALA A 102 -12.57 2.32 5.06
N PRO A 103 -12.20 1.39 4.16
CA PRO A 103 -13.14 0.76 3.25
C PRO A 103 -14.10 -0.16 4.01
N THR A 104 -15.36 -0.17 3.60
CA THR A 104 -16.42 -1.04 4.15
C THR A 104 -16.90 -2.10 3.16
N ALA A 105 -16.59 -1.94 1.87
CA ALA A 105 -16.89 -2.94 0.86
C ALA A 105 -15.97 -4.17 1.01
N PRO A 106 -16.46 -5.39 0.75
CA PRO A 106 -15.62 -6.58 0.75
C PRO A 106 -14.60 -6.54 -0.40
N GLY A 107 -13.45 -7.19 -0.19
CA GLY A 107 -12.39 -7.30 -1.20
C GLY A 107 -11.18 -6.40 -0.92
N SER A 108 -10.25 -6.35 -1.87
CA SER A 108 -9.02 -5.56 -1.80
C SER A 108 -9.18 -4.13 -2.35
N GLY A 109 -10.37 -3.78 -2.84
CA GLY A 109 -10.68 -2.45 -3.39
C GLY A 109 -10.16 -2.19 -4.80
N VAL A 110 -9.49 -3.17 -5.43
CA VAL A 110 -8.83 -3.02 -6.75
C VAL A 110 -9.68 -3.49 -7.92
N ASP A 111 -10.93 -3.88 -7.68
CA ASP A 111 -11.87 -4.25 -8.74
C ASP A 111 -12.14 -3.03 -9.63
N MET A 112 -11.72 -3.14 -10.90
CA MET A 112 -12.00 -2.11 -11.91
C MET A 112 -13.40 -2.29 -12.47
N LYS A 113 -14.04 -1.18 -12.83
CA LYS A 113 -15.27 -1.18 -13.65
C LYS A 113 -14.95 -1.83 -15.00
N LEU A 114 -15.79 -2.78 -15.41
CA LEU A 114 -15.61 -3.50 -16.68
C LEU A 114 -15.48 -2.53 -17.86
N GLU A 115 -16.34 -1.51 -17.91
CA GLU A 115 -16.33 -0.46 -18.93
C GLU A 115 -14.98 0.27 -19.03
N ALA A 116 -14.33 0.54 -17.89
CA ALA A 116 -13.03 1.19 -17.85
C ALA A 116 -11.94 0.23 -18.34
N ALA A 117 -11.97 -1.03 -17.91
CA ALA A 117 -11.02 -2.06 -18.34
C ALA A 117 -11.10 -2.29 -19.86
N GLU A 118 -12.30 -2.37 -20.42
CA GLU A 118 -12.52 -2.53 -21.87
C GLU A 118 -12.05 -1.31 -22.66
N ARG A 119 -12.34 -0.10 -22.16
CA ARG A 119 -11.91 1.16 -22.80
C ARG A 119 -10.40 1.27 -22.92
N TYR A 120 -9.65 0.82 -21.92
CA TYR A 120 -8.19 0.93 -21.86
C TYR A 120 -7.47 -0.38 -22.22
N LEU A 121 -8.17 -1.36 -22.77
CA LEU A 121 -7.55 -2.58 -23.27
C LEU A 121 -6.58 -2.25 -24.41
N TYR A 122 -5.29 -2.45 -24.17
CA TYR A 122 -4.26 -2.32 -25.20
C TYR A 122 -4.41 -3.43 -26.25
N LYS A 123 -4.37 -3.06 -27.54
CA LYS A 123 -4.69 -3.97 -28.67
C LYS A 123 -3.50 -4.26 -29.61
N GLY A 124 -2.30 -3.76 -29.30
CA GLY A 124 -1.15 -3.80 -30.20
C GLY A 124 -0.97 -2.48 -30.92
#